data_AF-A0A819TRS5-F1
#
_entry.id   AF-A0A819TRS5-F1
#
_cell.length_a   1.000
_cell.length_b   1.000
_cell.length_c   1.000
_cell.angle_alpha   90.00
_cell.angle_beta   90.00
_cell.angle_gamma   90.00
#
_symmetry.space_group_name_H-M   'P 1'
#
loop_
_entity.id
_entity.type
_entity.pdbx_description
1 polymer ?
#
loop_
_entity_poly.entity_id
_entity_poly.type
_entity_poly.pdbx_seq_one_letter_code
_entity_poly.pdbx_strand_id
1 'polypeptide(L)'
;MMLIANSCLVQSVFALNMFGTSLFTLQNDLKQIQFYNSFCIFQGYITYMIQGIQMNSYLLQSIYCYITVVHPFRLYWQSVRFQAFLICLTWICGIIYPIPLVFTNQITYHVDDQICQMPLNLSFITIFNASYNYFIPLSLITLIYFKIVQFVKKMNKRVTPANTMIRIEREFRMIRRILSLVFILVILGFPYALFILMSFFHATPKYAFRIAYIFVNVSLTLVMVALFEISEPLKMSLMKRIHKKPTRVIPTVA
;
A
#
# COMPACT_ATOMS: atom_id res chain seq x y z
N MET A 1 -10.06 -0.96 -13.02
CA MET A 1 -9.88 -2.22 -12.24
C MET A 1 -8.42 -2.64 -12.15
N MET A 2 -7.58 -2.40 -13.16
CA MET A 2 -6.15 -2.76 -13.16
C MET A 2 -5.36 -2.14 -11.97
N LEU A 3 -5.61 -0.88 -11.64
CA LEU A 3 -4.94 -0.21 -10.51
C LEU A 3 -5.25 -0.85 -9.14
N ILE A 4 -6.48 -1.34 -8.94
CA ILE A 4 -6.87 -2.05 -7.71
C ILE A 4 -6.15 -3.40 -7.65
N ALA A 5 -6.10 -4.12 -8.77
CA ALA A 5 -5.37 -5.38 -8.86
C ALA A 5 -3.87 -5.20 -8.56
N ASN A 6 -3.25 -4.11 -9.05
CA ASN A 6 -1.88 -3.77 -8.70
C ASN A 6 -1.71 -3.53 -7.20
N SER A 7 -2.59 -2.76 -6.56
CA SER A 7 -2.51 -2.56 -5.11
C SER A 7 -2.68 -3.85 -4.31
N CYS A 8 -3.57 -4.76 -4.74
CA CYS A 8 -3.70 -6.07 -4.10
C CYS A 8 -2.44 -6.93 -4.28
N LEU A 9 -1.83 -6.91 -5.47
CA LEU A 9 -0.57 -7.60 -5.74
C LEU A 9 0.53 -7.07 -4.82
N VAL A 10 0.75 -5.75 -4.82
CA VAL A 10 1.77 -5.07 -4.01
C VAL A 10 1.57 -5.38 -2.52
N GLN A 11 0.32 -5.34 -2.03
CA GLN A 11 0.00 -5.68 -0.66
C GLN A 11 0.31 -7.15 -0.32
N SER A 12 0.04 -8.07 -1.25
CA SER A 12 0.34 -9.49 -1.07
C SER A 12 1.85 -9.74 -1.00
N VAL A 13 2.62 -9.12 -1.89
CA VAL A 13 4.09 -9.22 -1.85
C VAL A 13 4.64 -8.58 -0.57
N PHE A 14 4.06 -7.47 -0.09
CA PHE A 14 4.47 -6.86 1.17
C PHE A 14 4.26 -7.82 2.35
N ALA A 15 3.07 -8.41 2.45
CA ALA A 15 2.73 -9.35 3.51
C ALA A 15 3.66 -10.57 3.50
N LEU A 16 3.97 -11.11 2.32
CA LEU A 16 4.92 -12.23 2.18
C LEU A 16 6.33 -11.85 2.65
N ASN A 17 6.81 -10.66 2.30
CA ASN A 17 8.12 -10.19 2.73
C ASN A 17 8.18 -10.01 4.26
N MET A 18 7.16 -9.37 4.84
CA MET A 18 7.09 -9.15 6.29
C MET A 18 6.96 -10.45 7.08
N PHE A 19 6.22 -11.42 6.55
CA PHE A 19 6.18 -12.78 7.10
C PHE A 19 7.56 -13.44 7.06
N GLY A 20 8.28 -13.30 5.93
CA GLY A 20 9.66 -13.76 5.80
C GLY A 20 10.62 -13.12 6.79
N THR A 21 10.52 -11.81 7.02
CA THR A 21 11.30 -11.09 8.04
C THR A 21 10.99 -11.61 9.44
N SER A 22 9.70 -11.83 9.75
CA SER A 22 9.27 -12.34 11.05
C SER A 22 9.79 -13.75 11.32
N LEU A 23 9.79 -14.62 10.30
CA LEU A 23 10.38 -15.96 10.38
C LEU A 23 11.90 -15.90 10.60
N PHE A 24 12.58 -14.98 9.91
CA PHE A 24 14.02 -14.78 10.07
C PHE A 24 14.38 -14.33 11.48
N THR A 25 13.67 -13.34 12.02
CA THR A 25 13.83 -12.89 13.42
C THR A 25 13.55 -14.03 14.40
N LEU A 26 12.46 -14.78 14.22
CA LEU A 26 12.13 -15.91 15.09
C LEU A 26 13.21 -17.01 15.08
N GLN A 27 13.79 -17.32 13.92
CA GLN A 27 14.87 -18.30 13.81
C GLN A 27 16.15 -17.85 14.53
N ASN A 28 16.50 -16.57 14.42
CA ASN A 28 17.66 -16.00 15.08
C ASN A 28 17.48 -15.98 16.61
N ASP A 29 16.29 -15.61 17.09
CA ASP A 29 15.94 -15.65 18.51
C ASP A 29 16.00 -17.09 19.06
N LEU A 30 15.39 -18.07 18.37
CA LEU A 30 15.36 -19.47 18.82
C LEU A 30 16.76 -20.10 18.89
N LYS A 31 17.64 -19.73 17.96
CA LYS A 31 19.02 -20.24 17.93
C LYS A 31 19.98 -19.40 18.79
N GLN A 32 19.54 -18.24 19.29
CA GLN A 32 20.39 -17.25 19.94
C GLN A 32 21.60 -16.83 19.09
N ILE A 33 21.42 -16.76 17.77
CA ILE A 33 22.48 -16.39 16.82
C ILE A 33 22.19 -15.00 16.27
N GLN A 34 23.24 -14.17 16.20
CA GLN A 34 23.21 -12.92 15.44
C GLN A 34 23.72 -13.20 14.03
N PHE A 35 22.81 -13.63 13.15
CA PHE A 35 23.18 -14.03 11.80
C PHE A 35 22.95 -12.89 10.80
N TYR A 36 24.05 -12.29 10.34
CA TYR A 36 24.05 -11.34 9.24
C TYR A 36 24.24 -12.09 7.91
N ASN A 37 23.32 -11.90 6.96
CA ASN A 37 23.41 -12.48 5.62
C ASN A 37 22.83 -11.52 4.57
N SER A 38 23.30 -11.63 3.33
CA SER A 38 22.81 -10.89 2.16
C SER A 38 21.29 -11.01 1.98
N PHE A 39 20.68 -12.11 2.40
CA PHE A 39 19.23 -12.30 2.38
C PHE A 39 18.48 -11.29 3.27
N CYS A 40 19.05 -10.93 4.42
CA CYS A 40 18.45 -9.94 5.33
C CYS A 40 18.47 -8.53 4.71
N ILE A 41 19.60 -8.14 4.09
CA ILE A 41 19.69 -6.87 3.35
C ILE A 41 18.68 -6.85 2.19
N PHE A 42 18.53 -7.98 1.49
CA PHE A 42 17.55 -8.13 0.42
C PHE A 42 16.11 -7.96 0.92
N GLN A 43 15.75 -8.52 2.08
CA GLN A 43 14.45 -8.30 2.72
C GLN A 43 14.21 -6.84 3.10
N GLY A 44 15.24 -6.16 3.61
CA GLY A 44 15.21 -4.72 3.88
C GLY A 44 14.97 -3.91 2.60
N TYR A 45 15.71 -4.21 1.53
CA TYR A 45 15.53 -3.60 0.21
C TYR A 45 14.10 -3.80 -0.33
N ILE A 46 13.58 -5.02 -0.28
CA ILE A 46 12.20 -5.32 -0.72
C ILE A 46 11.18 -4.51 0.09
N THR A 47 11.40 -4.35 1.40
CA THR A 47 10.49 -3.58 2.27
C THR A 47 10.35 -2.13 1.77
N TYR A 48 11.47 -1.45 1.54
CA TYR A 48 11.46 -0.06 1.06
C TYR A 48 10.92 0.05 -0.38
N MET A 49 11.27 -0.90 -1.25
CA MET A 49 10.75 -0.98 -2.62
C MET A 49 9.21 -1.07 -2.61
N ILE A 50 8.66 -2.03 -1.88
CA ILE A 50 7.22 -2.32 -1.88
C ILE A 50 6.45 -1.21 -1.19
N GLN A 51 6.96 -0.65 -0.08
CA GLN A 51 6.33 0.47 0.61
C GLN A 51 6.15 1.68 -0.34
N GLY A 52 7.19 2.02 -1.10
CA GLY A 52 7.13 3.09 -2.09
C GLY A 52 6.13 2.79 -3.22
N ILE A 53 6.14 1.57 -3.76
CA ILE A 53 5.20 1.14 -4.80
C ILE A 53 3.75 1.17 -4.28
N GLN A 54 3.51 0.78 -3.03
CA GLN A 54 2.19 0.76 -2.41
C GLN A 54 1.59 2.16 -2.32
N MET A 55 2.35 3.11 -1.76
CA MET A 55 1.88 4.49 -1.57
C MET A 55 1.69 5.20 -2.91
N ASN A 56 2.59 5.00 -3.87
CA ASN A 56 2.40 5.50 -5.23
C ASN A 56 1.20 4.85 -5.94
N SER A 57 0.88 3.59 -5.66
CA SER A 57 -0.32 2.95 -6.22
C SER A 57 -1.61 3.58 -5.69
N TYR A 58 -1.68 3.91 -4.40
CA TYR A 58 -2.82 4.64 -3.83
C TYR A 58 -2.95 6.06 -4.37
N LEU A 59 -1.81 6.75 -4.57
CA LEU A 59 -1.77 8.05 -5.23
C LEU A 59 -2.29 7.95 -6.67
N LEU A 60 -1.82 6.97 -7.44
CA LEU A 60 -2.24 6.77 -8.82
C LEU A 60 -3.74 6.45 -8.92
N GLN A 61 -4.29 5.64 -8.01
CA GLN A 61 -5.73 5.42 -7.91
C GLN A 61 -6.49 6.72 -7.62
N SER A 62 -5.97 7.57 -6.72
CA SER A 62 -6.59 8.87 -6.39
C SER A 62 -6.58 9.82 -7.58
N ILE A 63 -5.47 9.90 -8.31
CA ILE A 63 -5.34 10.68 -9.57
C ILE A 63 -6.32 10.17 -10.62
N TYR A 64 -6.43 8.85 -10.78
CA TYR A 64 -7.37 8.25 -11.71
C TYR A 64 -8.82 8.62 -11.38
N CYS A 65 -9.21 8.56 -10.10
CA CYS A 65 -10.54 8.97 -9.66
C CYS A 65 -10.77 10.47 -9.93
N TYR A 66 -9.77 11.32 -9.68
CA TYR A 66 -9.83 12.76 -9.98
C TYR A 66 -10.12 13.02 -11.46
N ILE A 67 -9.35 12.43 -12.35
CA ILE A 67 -9.51 12.62 -13.80
C ILE A 67 -10.89 12.11 -14.24
N THR A 68 -11.33 10.98 -13.71
CA THR A 68 -12.62 10.38 -14.05
C THR A 68 -13.80 11.25 -13.61
N VAL A 69 -13.70 11.90 -12.44
CA VAL A 69 -14.75 12.76 -11.89
C VAL A 69 -14.74 14.15 -12.54
N VAL A 70 -13.57 14.79 -12.63
CA VAL A 70 -13.45 16.20 -13.07
C VAL A 70 -13.36 16.32 -14.59
N HIS A 71 -12.77 15.34 -15.27
CA HIS A 71 -12.53 15.35 -16.71
C HIS A 71 -13.02 14.05 -17.40
N PRO A 72 -14.33 13.76 -17.35
CA PRO A 72 -14.89 12.48 -17.82
C PRO A 72 -14.62 12.19 -19.31
N PHE A 73 -14.45 13.23 -20.13
CA PHE A 73 -14.22 13.12 -21.57
C PHE A 73 -12.77 12.84 -21.97
N ARG A 74 -11.81 12.85 -21.02
CA ARG A 74 -10.41 12.50 -21.30
C ARG A 74 -10.18 11.00 -21.29
N LEU A 75 -10.74 10.31 -22.29
CA LEU A 75 -10.71 8.85 -22.43
C LEU A 75 -9.30 8.26 -22.52
N TYR A 76 -8.32 9.02 -23.05
CA TYR A 76 -6.92 8.57 -23.13
C TYR A 76 -6.35 8.17 -21.77
N TRP A 77 -6.58 8.99 -20.74
CA TRP A 77 -6.12 8.73 -19.37
C TRP A 77 -6.86 7.56 -18.70
N GLN A 78 -8.02 7.17 -19.26
CA GLN A 78 -8.82 6.05 -18.81
C GLN A 78 -8.49 4.74 -19.55
N SER A 79 -7.61 4.81 -20.57
CA SER A 79 -7.18 3.63 -21.32
C SER A 79 -6.39 2.67 -20.44
N VAL A 80 -6.67 1.37 -20.63
CA VAL A 80 -5.95 0.27 -19.98
C VAL A 80 -4.45 0.32 -20.31
N ARG A 81 -4.09 0.71 -21.53
CA ARG A 81 -2.68 0.83 -21.96
C ARG A 81 -1.93 1.90 -21.16
N PHE A 82 -2.59 3.04 -20.93
CA PHE A 82 -2.02 4.14 -20.16
C PHE A 82 -1.91 3.79 -18.68
N GLN A 83 -2.92 3.11 -18.12
CA GLN A 83 -2.85 2.58 -16.74
C GLN A 83 -1.70 1.58 -16.58
N ALA A 84 -1.53 0.65 -17.53
CA ALA A 84 -0.42 -0.30 -17.52
C ALA A 84 0.93 0.40 -17.59
N PHE A 85 1.07 1.41 -18.46
CA PHE A 85 2.28 2.22 -18.55
C PHE A 85 2.63 2.90 -17.21
N LEU A 86 1.65 3.53 -16.55
CA LEU A 86 1.89 4.19 -15.25
C LEU A 86 2.21 3.19 -14.14
N ILE A 87 1.59 2.00 -14.15
CA ILE A 87 1.94 0.93 -13.22
C ILE A 87 3.38 0.50 -13.45
N CYS A 88 3.79 0.22 -14.69
CA CYS A 88 5.17 -0.15 -15.02
C CYS A 88 6.16 0.92 -14.57
N LEU A 89 5.86 2.20 -14.82
CA LEU A 89 6.67 3.31 -14.35
C LEU A 89 6.80 3.32 -12.81
N THR A 90 5.70 3.09 -12.11
CA THR A 90 5.69 3.02 -10.63
C THR A 90 6.58 1.89 -10.12
N TRP A 91 6.53 0.72 -10.75
CA TRP A 91 7.40 -0.41 -10.40
C TRP A 91 8.87 -0.10 -10.68
N ILE A 92 9.19 0.47 -11.85
CA ILE A 92 10.56 0.85 -12.21
C ILE A 92 11.11 1.87 -11.20
N CYS A 93 10.36 2.94 -10.91
CA CYS A 93 10.76 3.93 -9.93
C CYS A 93 10.90 3.34 -8.52
N GLY A 94 9.98 2.45 -8.13
CA GLY A 94 10.02 1.77 -6.84
C GLY A 94 11.21 0.81 -6.69
N ILE A 95 11.62 0.14 -7.75
CA ILE A 95 12.82 -0.71 -7.80
C ILE A 95 14.09 0.15 -7.75
N ILE A 96 14.12 1.26 -8.49
CA ILE A 96 15.32 2.12 -8.53
C ILE A 96 15.52 2.89 -7.23
N TYR A 97 14.45 3.32 -6.59
CA TYR A 97 14.46 4.17 -5.39
C TYR A 97 15.35 3.65 -4.23
N PRO A 98 15.29 2.37 -3.81
CA PRO A 98 16.09 1.86 -2.70
C PRO A 98 17.49 1.40 -3.12
N ILE A 99 17.84 1.39 -4.42
CA ILE A 99 19.18 0.97 -4.90
C ILE A 99 20.30 1.80 -4.25
N PRO A 100 20.23 3.15 -4.21
CA PRO A 100 21.24 3.95 -3.53
C PRO A 100 21.42 3.56 -2.06
N LEU A 101 20.36 3.16 -1.35
CA LEU A 101 20.43 2.76 0.06
C LEU A 101 21.29 1.51 0.26
N VAL A 102 21.26 0.58 -0.72
CA VAL A 102 22.10 -0.63 -0.70
C VAL A 102 23.55 -0.27 -1.02
N PHE A 103 23.81 0.50 -2.07
CA PHE A 103 25.18 0.86 -2.46
C PHE A 103 25.89 1.76 -1.45
N THR A 104 25.14 2.54 -0.66
CA THR A 104 25.69 3.39 0.40
C THR A 104 25.72 2.71 1.77
N ASN A 105 25.47 1.38 1.82
CA ASN A 105 25.43 0.55 3.04
C ASN A 105 24.53 1.15 4.14
N GLN A 106 23.41 1.76 3.74
CA GLN A 106 22.47 2.35 4.68
C GLN A 106 21.49 1.31 5.23
N ILE A 107 21.34 0.16 4.59
CA ILE A 107 20.55 -0.96 5.13
C ILE A 107 21.50 -1.84 5.93
N THR A 108 21.47 -1.71 7.26
CA THR A 108 22.37 -2.43 8.16
C THR A 108 21.60 -3.37 9.08
N TYR A 109 22.27 -4.41 9.57
CA TYR A 109 21.67 -5.33 10.52
C TYR A 109 21.64 -4.72 11.91
N HIS A 110 20.43 -4.58 12.46
CA HIS A 110 20.21 -4.05 13.80
C HIS A 110 20.17 -5.20 14.80
N VAL A 111 21.17 -5.26 15.68
CA VAL A 111 21.40 -6.41 16.57
C VAL A 111 20.26 -6.62 17.57
N ASP A 112 19.74 -5.53 18.15
CA ASP A 112 18.67 -5.61 19.14
C ASP A 112 17.36 -6.11 18.51
N ASP A 113 17.08 -5.70 17.28
CA ASP A 113 15.83 -6.01 16.58
C ASP A 113 15.95 -7.25 15.68
N GLN A 114 17.16 -7.74 15.43
CA GLN A 114 17.49 -8.86 14.54
C GLN A 114 16.85 -8.73 13.13
N ILE A 115 16.84 -7.52 12.60
CA ILE A 115 16.32 -7.17 11.28
C ILE A 115 17.31 -6.28 10.53
N CYS A 116 17.24 -6.28 9.20
CA CYS A 116 17.98 -5.34 8.39
C CYS A 116 17.10 -4.16 8.01
N GLN A 117 17.48 -2.98 8.49
CA GLN A 117 16.76 -1.74 8.25
C GLN A 117 17.74 -0.57 8.19
N MET A 118 17.25 0.57 7.73
CA MET A 118 18.01 1.81 7.77
C MET A 118 18.13 2.32 9.21
N PRO A 119 19.31 2.83 9.63
CA PRO A 119 19.46 3.41 10.96
C PRO A 119 18.51 4.58 11.12
N LEU A 120 17.82 4.63 12.25
CA LEU A 120 16.75 5.59 12.52
C LEU A 120 17.26 6.93 13.08
N ASN A 121 18.54 7.22 12.86
CA ASN A 121 19.17 8.46 13.27
C ASN A 121 18.67 9.62 12.39
N LEU A 122 18.71 10.85 12.94
CA LEU A 122 18.34 12.05 12.21
C LEU A 122 19.37 12.31 11.11
N SER A 123 19.05 11.86 9.90
CA SER A 123 19.90 12.02 8.73
C SER A 123 19.06 12.53 7.56
N PHE A 124 19.73 13.15 6.59
CA PHE A 124 19.10 13.56 5.33
C PHE A 124 18.39 12.37 4.66
N ILE A 125 18.97 11.18 4.72
CA ILE A 125 18.45 9.96 4.11
C ILE A 125 17.15 9.52 4.81
N THR A 126 17.10 9.60 6.15
CA THR A 126 15.89 9.31 6.94
C THR A 126 14.76 10.27 6.59
N ILE A 127 15.05 11.56 6.51
CA ILE A 127 14.07 12.61 6.16
C ILE A 127 13.57 12.41 4.73
N PHE A 128 14.47 12.12 3.79
CA PHE A 128 14.13 11.86 2.39
C PHE A 128 13.23 10.63 2.26
N ASN A 129 13.56 9.54 2.95
CA ASN A 129 12.80 8.30 2.93
C ASN A 129 11.39 8.49 3.52
N ALA A 130 11.27 9.14 4.68
CA ALA A 130 9.98 9.47 5.27
C ALA A 130 9.14 10.39 4.37
N SER A 131 9.77 11.36 3.71
CA SER A 131 9.10 12.29 2.80
C SER A 131 8.56 11.58 1.56
N TYR A 132 9.40 10.78 0.90
CA TYR A 132 9.07 10.06 -0.32
C TYR A 132 8.02 8.96 -0.08
N ASN A 133 8.20 8.14 0.95
CA ASN A 133 7.31 7.01 1.22
C ASN A 133 6.03 7.41 1.92
N TYR A 134 5.97 8.55 2.60
CA TYR A 134 4.82 8.87 3.47
C TYR A 134 4.25 10.28 3.23
N PHE A 135 5.00 11.34 3.54
CA PHE A 135 4.43 12.70 3.57
C PHE A 135 3.98 13.21 2.20
N ILE A 136 4.78 13.02 1.15
CA ILE A 136 4.46 13.48 -0.20
C ILE A 136 3.24 12.73 -0.76
N PRO A 137 3.20 11.37 -0.79
CA PRO A 137 2.02 10.66 -1.28
C PRO A 137 0.75 11.00 -0.50
N LEU A 138 0.84 11.07 0.84
CA LEU A 138 -0.30 11.34 1.71
C LEU A 138 -0.88 12.74 1.48
N SER A 139 -0.01 13.75 1.40
CA SER A 139 -0.43 15.13 1.13
C SER A 139 -1.11 15.25 -0.24
N LEU A 140 -0.54 14.63 -1.27
CA LEU A 140 -1.12 14.63 -2.62
C LEU A 140 -2.48 13.92 -2.67
N ILE A 141 -2.64 12.76 -2.03
CA ILE A 141 -3.93 12.05 -1.93
C ILE A 141 -4.97 12.95 -1.25
N THR A 142 -4.60 13.60 -0.15
CA THR A 142 -5.49 14.48 0.62
C THR A 142 -5.92 15.70 -0.21
N LEU A 143 -4.96 16.34 -0.91
CA LEU A 143 -5.24 17.47 -1.80
C LEU A 143 -6.18 17.08 -2.95
N ILE A 144 -5.95 15.92 -3.55
CA ILE A 144 -6.81 15.39 -4.61
C ILE A 144 -8.24 15.19 -4.09
N TYR A 145 -8.39 14.54 -2.94
CA TYR A 145 -9.72 14.34 -2.34
C TYR A 145 -10.42 15.66 -2.04
N PHE A 146 -9.70 16.62 -1.46
CA PHE A 146 -10.24 17.94 -1.19
C PHE A 146 -10.76 18.63 -2.46
N LYS A 147 -9.98 18.58 -3.56
CA LYS A 147 -10.41 19.13 -4.86
C LYS A 147 -11.65 18.43 -5.40
N ILE A 148 -11.77 17.11 -5.25
CA ILE A 148 -12.95 16.35 -5.67
C ILE A 148 -14.18 16.78 -4.87
N VAL A 149 -14.06 16.87 -3.54
CA VAL A 149 -15.16 17.34 -2.68
C VAL A 149 -15.61 18.75 -3.08
N GLN A 150 -14.66 19.66 -3.34
CA GLN A 150 -14.99 21.01 -3.81
C GLN A 150 -15.72 20.99 -5.16
N PHE A 151 -15.28 20.15 -6.10
CA PHE A 151 -15.91 20.00 -7.41
C PHE A 151 -17.34 19.46 -7.29
N VAL A 152 -17.55 18.41 -6.49
CA VAL A 152 -18.88 17.83 -6.27
C VAL A 152 -19.82 18.83 -5.59
N LYS A 153 -19.35 19.58 -4.58
CA LYS A 153 -20.15 20.65 -3.94
C LYS A 153 -20.57 21.73 -4.93
N LYS A 154 -19.72 22.09 -5.90
CA LYS A 154 -20.06 23.05 -6.95
C LYS A 154 -21.05 22.48 -7.96
N MET A 155 -20.91 21.20 -8.31
CA MET A 155 -21.82 20.51 -9.22
C MET A 155 -23.22 20.31 -8.63
N ASN A 156 -23.34 19.96 -7.34
CA ASN A 156 -24.64 19.74 -6.69
C ASN A 156 -25.52 21.01 -6.66
N LYS A 157 -24.91 22.19 -6.78
CA LYS A 157 -25.64 23.47 -6.93
C LYS A 157 -26.23 23.68 -8.34
N ARG A 158 -25.85 22.85 -9.32
CA ARG A 158 -26.31 22.93 -10.71
C ARG A 158 -27.18 21.70 -11.01
N VAL A 159 -28.22 21.87 -11.82
CA VAL A 159 -29.04 20.75 -12.30
C VAL A 159 -28.11 19.83 -13.11
N THR A 160 -27.80 18.66 -12.55
CA THR A 160 -26.88 17.70 -13.13
C THR A 160 -27.62 16.39 -13.39
N PRO A 161 -27.35 15.72 -14.53
CA PRO A 161 -28.04 14.50 -14.87
C PRO A 161 -27.72 13.38 -13.86
N ALA A 162 -28.74 12.60 -13.48
CA ALA A 162 -28.64 11.56 -12.47
C ALA A 162 -27.52 10.53 -12.77
N ASN A 163 -27.29 10.19 -14.03
CA ASN A 163 -26.23 9.26 -14.44
C ASN A 163 -24.82 9.76 -14.07
N THR A 164 -24.58 11.06 -14.14
CA THR A 164 -23.29 11.65 -13.74
C THR A 164 -23.13 11.61 -12.22
N MET A 165 -24.21 11.84 -11.47
CA MET A 165 -24.19 11.76 -10.00
C MET A 165 -23.91 10.34 -9.51
N ILE A 166 -24.56 9.31 -10.09
CA ILE A 166 -24.31 7.90 -9.75
C ILE A 166 -22.85 7.51 -10.02
N ARG A 167 -22.27 7.96 -11.14
CA ARG A 167 -20.85 7.75 -11.45
C ARG A 167 -19.94 8.40 -10.41
N ILE A 168 -20.19 9.67 -10.08
CA ILE A 168 -19.42 10.41 -9.08
C ILE A 168 -19.49 9.72 -7.72
N GLU A 169 -20.67 9.28 -7.28
CA GLU A 169 -20.85 8.59 -6.01
C GLU A 169 -20.04 7.28 -5.95
N ARG A 170 -19.99 6.54 -7.07
CA ARG A 170 -19.15 5.34 -7.19
C ARG A 170 -17.66 5.65 -7.04
N GLU A 171 -17.17 6.68 -7.72
CA GLU A 171 -15.77 7.12 -7.60
C GLU A 171 -15.46 7.66 -6.20
N PHE A 172 -16.41 8.37 -5.58
CA PHE A 172 -16.27 8.89 -4.23
C PHE A 172 -16.19 7.75 -3.19
N ARG A 173 -16.98 6.69 -3.37
CA ARG A 173 -16.82 5.45 -2.59
C ARG A 173 -15.43 4.88 -2.77
N MET A 174 -14.87 4.85 -3.98
CA MET A 174 -13.50 4.38 -4.23
C MET A 174 -12.45 5.21 -3.48
N ILE A 175 -12.54 6.54 -3.51
CA ILE A 175 -11.59 7.39 -2.80
C ILE A 175 -11.74 7.28 -1.28
N ARG A 176 -12.98 7.25 -0.78
CA ARG A 176 -13.23 7.03 0.65
C ARG A 176 -12.59 5.72 1.12
N ARG A 177 -12.64 4.66 0.29
CA ARG A 177 -11.95 3.39 0.56
C ARG A 177 -10.44 3.57 0.61
N ILE A 178 -9.83 4.24 -0.38
CA ILE A 178 -8.38 4.51 -0.38
C ILE A 178 -7.98 5.29 0.87
N LEU A 179 -8.74 6.32 1.24
CA LEU A 179 -8.51 7.08 2.46
C LEU A 179 -8.64 6.20 3.72
N SER A 180 -9.62 5.31 3.79
CA SER A 180 -9.73 4.35 4.89
C SER A 180 -8.52 3.41 4.97
N LEU A 181 -8.02 2.89 3.84
CA LEU A 181 -6.82 2.04 3.82
C LEU A 181 -5.59 2.82 4.29
N VAL A 182 -5.40 4.04 3.77
CA VAL A 182 -4.31 4.92 4.18
C VAL A 182 -4.43 5.28 5.66
N PHE A 183 -5.64 5.54 6.16
CA PHE A 183 -5.88 5.84 7.57
C PHE A 183 -5.58 4.67 8.49
N ILE A 184 -5.93 3.44 8.09
CA ILE A 184 -5.54 2.21 8.80
C ILE A 184 -4.01 2.12 8.89
N LEU A 185 -3.30 2.35 7.78
CA LEU A 185 -1.83 2.35 7.75
C LEU A 185 -1.23 3.46 8.63
N VAL A 186 -1.85 4.65 8.64
CA VAL A 186 -1.39 5.80 9.44
C VAL A 186 -1.57 5.54 10.94
N ILE A 187 -2.76 5.10 11.35
CA ILE A 187 -3.07 4.85 12.77
C ILE A 187 -2.23 3.70 13.30
N LEU A 188 -2.19 2.59 12.58
CA LEU A 188 -1.48 1.40 13.05
C LEU A 188 0.02 1.49 12.78
N GLY A 189 0.46 2.36 11.87
CA GLY A 189 1.86 2.76 11.72
C GLY A 189 2.30 3.84 12.69
N PHE A 190 1.38 4.46 13.44
CA PHE A 190 1.69 5.50 14.42
C PHE A 190 2.69 5.06 15.49
N PRO A 191 2.61 3.83 16.07
CA PRO A 191 3.62 3.36 17.01
C PRO A 191 5.03 3.36 16.40
N TYR A 192 5.17 2.95 15.14
CA TYR A 192 6.44 2.97 14.43
C TYR A 192 6.98 4.40 14.27
N ALA A 193 6.13 5.35 13.85
CA ALA A 193 6.50 6.75 13.76
C ALA A 193 6.87 7.35 15.12
N LEU A 194 6.16 6.99 16.18
CA LEU A 194 6.41 7.43 17.55
C LEU A 194 7.76 6.90 18.07
N PHE A 195 8.09 5.63 17.80
CA PHE A 195 9.40 5.08 18.19
C PHE A 195 10.56 5.70 17.40
N ILE A 196 10.35 6.05 16.12
CA ILE A 196 11.33 6.84 15.35
C ILE A 196 11.51 8.24 15.97
N LEU A 197 10.41 8.89 16.35
CA LEU A 197 10.49 10.20 17.00
C LEU A 197 11.23 10.10 18.34
N MET A 198 10.94 9.06 19.14
CA MET A 198 11.65 8.80 20.39
C MET A 198 13.14 8.52 20.15
N SER A 199 13.52 7.80 19.09
CA SER A 199 14.94 7.55 18.78
C SER A 199 15.73 8.81 18.45
N PHE A 200 15.08 9.92 18.10
CA PHE A 200 15.77 11.20 17.92
C PHE A 200 16.14 11.88 19.24
N PHE A 201 15.37 11.67 20.30
CA PHE A 201 15.58 12.36 21.57
C PHE A 201 16.29 11.46 22.58
N HIS A 202 15.86 10.20 22.70
CA HIS A 202 16.28 9.29 23.75
C HIS A 202 16.76 7.96 23.14
N ALA A 203 17.61 7.22 23.87
CA ALA A 203 17.89 5.83 23.51
C ALA A 203 16.59 5.03 23.58
N THR A 204 16.14 4.51 22.43
CA THR A 204 14.93 3.69 22.37
C THR A 204 15.07 2.42 23.21
N PRO A 205 14.02 2.01 23.92
CA PRO A 205 14.06 0.75 24.67
C PRO A 205 14.32 -0.42 23.71
N LYS A 206 15.11 -1.39 24.18
CA LYS A 206 15.39 -2.62 23.43
C LYS A 206 14.05 -3.26 23.01
N TYR A 207 13.99 -3.73 21.76
CA TYR A 207 12.83 -4.39 21.15
C TYR A 207 11.62 -3.49 20.79
N ALA A 208 11.70 -2.17 20.98
CA ALA A 208 10.61 -1.24 20.62
C ALA A 208 10.22 -1.35 19.13
N PHE A 209 11.21 -1.49 18.25
CA PHE A 209 10.96 -1.63 16.82
C PHE A 209 10.34 -2.99 16.48
N ARG A 210 10.70 -4.08 17.16
CA ARG A 210 10.00 -5.37 17.00
C ARG A 210 8.51 -5.25 17.27
N ILE A 211 8.13 -4.58 18.36
CA ILE A 211 6.73 -4.32 18.70
C ILE A 211 6.08 -3.49 17.59
N ALA A 212 6.75 -2.44 17.11
CA ALA A 212 6.27 -1.61 16.01
C ALA A 212 6.01 -2.40 14.72
N TYR A 213 6.89 -3.33 14.36
CA TYR A 213 6.75 -4.21 13.20
C TYR A 213 5.52 -5.14 13.31
N ILE A 214 5.13 -5.55 14.53
CA ILE A 214 3.88 -6.29 14.75
C ILE A 214 2.67 -5.42 14.41
N PHE A 215 2.65 -4.16 14.86
CA PHE A 215 1.57 -3.23 14.50
C PHE A 215 1.49 -2.99 12.99
N VAL A 216 2.64 -2.86 12.32
CA VAL A 216 2.69 -2.78 10.85
C VAL A 216 2.11 -4.05 10.22
N ASN A 217 2.48 -5.24 10.69
CA ASN A 217 1.91 -6.51 10.20
C ASN A 217 0.38 -6.55 10.35
N VAL A 218 -0.14 -6.22 11.53
CA VAL A 218 -1.58 -6.16 11.79
C VAL A 218 -2.27 -5.16 10.85
N SER A 219 -1.65 -4.01 10.61
CA SER A 219 -2.17 -3.02 9.66
C SER A 219 -2.27 -3.57 8.24
N LEU A 220 -1.26 -4.33 7.80
CA LEU A 220 -1.23 -4.92 6.47
C LEU A 220 -2.30 -6.00 6.32
N THR A 221 -2.54 -6.80 7.37
CA THR A 221 -3.63 -7.78 7.40
C THR A 221 -4.99 -7.09 7.31
N LEU A 222 -5.22 -6.03 8.08
CA LEU A 222 -6.47 -5.27 8.03
C LEU A 222 -6.69 -4.61 6.67
N VAL A 223 -5.64 -4.06 6.05
CA VAL A 223 -5.70 -3.52 4.68
C VAL A 223 -6.04 -4.61 3.67
N MET A 224 -5.49 -5.82 3.80
CA MET A 224 -5.84 -6.97 2.94
C MET A 224 -7.29 -7.38 3.11
N VAL A 225 -7.78 -7.51 4.35
CA VAL A 225 -9.18 -7.83 4.64
C VAL A 225 -10.11 -6.77 4.05
N ALA A 226 -9.80 -5.49 4.30
CA ALA A 226 -10.56 -4.38 3.74
C ALA A 226 -10.56 -4.43 2.20
N LEU A 227 -9.40 -4.59 1.55
CA LEU A 227 -9.31 -4.72 0.09
C LEU A 227 -10.14 -5.89 -0.44
N PHE A 228 -10.17 -7.02 0.26
CA PHE A 228 -10.94 -8.20 -0.10
C PHE A 228 -12.45 -7.97 0.02
N GLU A 229 -12.92 -7.44 1.15
CA GLU A 229 -14.34 -7.11 1.37
C GLU A 229 -14.84 -6.05 0.38
N ILE A 230 -13.97 -5.10 0.04
CA ILE A 230 -14.27 -3.96 -0.83
C ILE A 230 -14.33 -4.35 -2.31
N SER A 231 -13.62 -5.40 -2.71
CA SER A 231 -13.53 -5.85 -4.09
C SER A 231 -14.70 -6.77 -4.46
N GLU A 232 -15.90 -6.19 -4.54
CA GLU A 232 -17.13 -6.79 -5.09
C GLU A 232 -16.92 -7.73 -6.30
N PRO A 233 -16.17 -7.37 -7.37
CA PRO A 233 -15.95 -8.27 -8.49
C PRO A 233 -15.08 -9.49 -8.15
N LEU A 234 -14.15 -9.35 -7.19
CA LEU A 234 -13.28 -10.44 -6.72
C LEU A 234 -14.06 -11.40 -5.82
N LYS A 235 -14.87 -10.85 -4.91
CA LYS A 235 -15.82 -11.60 -4.09
C LYS A 235 -16.82 -12.36 -4.95
N MET A 236 -17.42 -11.72 -5.96
CA MET A 236 -18.35 -12.38 -6.89
C MET A 236 -17.66 -13.44 -7.76
N SER A 237 -16.44 -13.21 -8.23
CA SER A 237 -15.68 -14.19 -9.01
C SER A 237 -15.32 -15.43 -8.18
N LEU A 238 -14.87 -15.23 -6.93
CA LEU A 238 -14.58 -16.32 -5.98
C LEU A 238 -15.86 -17.05 -5.55
N MET A 239 -16.92 -16.33 -5.20
CA MET A 239 -18.20 -16.94 -4.86
C MET A 239 -18.79 -17.73 -6.03
N LYS A 240 -18.68 -17.27 -7.28
CA LYS A 240 -19.07 -18.06 -8.46
C LYS A 240 -18.22 -19.32 -8.65
N ARG A 241 -16.93 -19.28 -8.30
CA ARG A 241 -16.03 -20.44 -8.37
C ARG A 241 -16.31 -21.46 -7.28
N ILE A 242 -16.68 -20.98 -6.08
CA ILE A 242 -17.04 -21.80 -4.91
C ILE A 242 -18.47 -22.37 -5.04
N HIS A 243 -19.41 -21.58 -5.55
CA HIS A 243 -20.81 -21.98 -5.77
C HIS A 243 -21.06 -22.48 -7.20
N LYS A 244 -20.06 -23.09 -7.86
CA LYS A 244 -20.29 -23.80 -9.12
C LYS A 244 -21.20 -25.00 -8.81
N LYS A 245 -22.52 -24.80 -8.84
CA LYS A 245 -23.50 -25.87 -8.73
C LYS A 245 -23.15 -26.91 -9.79
N PRO A 246 -23.08 -28.21 -9.47
CA PRO A 246 -22.99 -29.24 -10.49
C PRO A 246 -24.23 -29.09 -11.37
N THR A 247 -24.02 -28.83 -12.66
CA THR A 247 -25.08 -28.82 -13.68
C THR A 247 -25.68 -30.21 -13.68
N ARG A 248 -26.84 -30.38 -13.05
CA ARG A 248 -27.60 -31.63 -13.07
C ARG A 248 -28.18 -31.74 -14.48
N VAL A 249 -27.50 -32.46 -15.36
CA VAL A 249 -28.04 -32.86 -16.66
C VAL A 249 -29.21 -33.79 -16.34
N ILE A 250 -30.43 -33.32 -16.54
CA ILE A 250 -31.63 -34.16 -16.45
C ILE A 250 -31.66 -34.94 -17.77
N PRO A 251 -31.54 -36.27 -17.77
CA PRO A 251 -31.75 -37.04 -18.99
C PRO A 251 -33.22 -36.87 -19.41
N THR A 252 -33.43 -36.32 -20.60
CA THR A 252 -34.70 -36.44 -21.30
C THR A 252 -34.88 -37.90 -21.66
N VAL A 253 -35.73 -38.60 -20.91
CA VAL A 253 -36.24 -39.91 -21.29
C VAL A 253 -37.17 -39.68 -22.48
N ALA A 254 -36.78 -40.23 -23.62
CA ALA A 254 -37.64 -40.45 -24.78
C ALA A 254 -38.01 -41.93 -24.82
#